data_AF-A0A936QI50-F1
#
_entry.id   AF-A0A936QI50-F1
#
_cell.length_a   1.000
_cell.length_b   1.000
_cell.length_c   1.000
_cell.angle_alpha   90.00
_cell.angle_beta   90.00
_cell.angle_gamma   90.00
#
_symmetry.space_group_name_H-M   'P 1'
#
loop_
_entity.id
_entity.type
_entity.pdbx_description
1 polymer ?
#
loop_
_entity_poly.entity_id
_entity_poly.type
_entity_poly.pdbx_seq_one_letter_code
_entity_poly.pdbx_strand_id
1 'polypeptide(L)'
;MSDKLFSKNRVFFSELKFSLKVIWIIFSVLVLFILMLTFLNPELLISKAPVCISKSLSGEECFMCGSTRAFTEISAGRFEKASELNRMSIIVYLFFVINEIIFFTFIIKFIILKFTSVKQSG
;
A
#
# COMPACT_ATOMS: atom_id res chain seq x y z
N MET A 1 35.22 24.46 9.08
CA MET A 1 33.79 24.68 9.43
C MET A 1 32.83 24.03 8.42
N SER A 2 33.18 23.96 7.12
CA SER A 2 32.39 23.28 6.07
C SER A 2 32.19 21.77 6.28
N ASP A 3 33.21 21.04 6.74
CA ASP A 3 33.17 19.57 6.81
C ASP A 3 32.19 19.02 7.87
N LYS A 4 31.98 19.76 8.96
CA LYS A 4 30.98 19.41 9.98
C LYS A 4 29.55 19.55 9.47
N LEU A 5 29.30 20.49 8.56
CA LEU A 5 27.98 20.68 7.94
C LEU A 5 27.67 19.55 6.94
N PHE A 6 28.65 19.15 6.12
CA PHE A 6 28.51 18.03 5.20
C PHE A 6 28.32 16.68 5.91
N SER A 7 29.03 16.46 7.01
CA SER A 7 28.86 15.27 7.86
C SER A 7 27.45 15.19 8.46
N LYS A 8 26.96 16.30 9.04
CA LYS A 8 25.63 16.37 9.65
C LYS A 8 24.51 16.12 8.63
N ASN A 9 24.61 16.70 7.43
CA ASN A 9 23.65 16.44 6.35
C ASN A 9 23.64 14.96 5.94
N ARG A 10 24.80 14.31 5.83
CA ARG A 10 24.88 12.90 5.42
C ARG A 10 24.17 11.97 6.42
N VAL A 11 24.38 12.20 7.72
CA VAL A 11 23.71 11.45 8.80
C VAL A 11 22.20 11.71 8.77
N PHE A 12 21.77 12.97 8.63
CA PHE A 12 20.34 13.28 8.53
C PHE A 12 19.66 12.56 7.35
N PHE A 13 20.29 12.55 6.18
CA PHE A 13 19.73 11.84 5.01
C PHE A 13 19.70 10.32 5.18
N SER A 14 20.63 9.71 5.93
CA SER A 14 20.58 8.27 6.21
C SER A 14 19.42 7.92 7.15
N GLU A 15 19.22 8.71 8.20
CA GLU A 15 18.10 8.51 9.14
C GLU A 15 16.73 8.70 8.46
N LEU A 16 16.62 9.69 7.57
CA LEU A 16 15.39 9.92 6.80
C LEU A 16 15.10 8.75 5.85
N LYS A 17 16.11 8.26 5.13
CA LYS A 17 15.96 7.10 4.24
C LYS A 17 15.54 5.86 5.02
N PHE A 18 16.12 5.64 6.20
CA PHE A 18 15.74 4.52 7.07
C PHE A 18 14.27 4.63 7.50
N SER A 19 13.87 5.81 7.99
CA SER A 19 12.50 6.07 8.45
C SER A 19 11.48 5.89 7.33
N LEU A 20 11.73 6.47 6.15
CA LEU A 20 10.85 6.31 4.98
C LEU A 20 10.73 4.84 4.56
N LYS A 21 11.82 4.07 4.65
CA LYS A 21 11.80 2.64 4.33
C LYS A 21 10.96 1.84 5.32
N VAL A 22 11.07 2.13 6.62
CA VAL A 22 10.25 1.48 7.65
C VAL A 22 8.77 1.79 7.42
N ILE A 23 8.42 3.05 7.17
CA ILE A 23 7.05 3.48 6.87
C ILE A 23 6.52 2.75 5.63
N TRP A 24 7.31 2.70 4.56
CA TRP A 24 6.94 2.01 3.34
C TRP A 24 6.68 0.50 3.55
N ILE A 25 7.50 -0.16 4.38
CA ILE A 25 7.28 -1.58 4.73
C ILE A 25 5.97 -1.75 5.50
N ILE A 26 5.72 -0.94 6.53
CA ILE A 26 4.48 -1.01 7.31
C ILE A 26 3.27 -0.76 6.41
N PHE A 27 3.34 0.26 5.54
CA PHE A 27 2.30 0.57 4.58
C PHE A 27 2.03 -0.60 3.63
N SER A 28 3.07 -1.21 3.07
CA SER A 28 2.93 -2.37 2.16
C SER A 28 2.29 -3.57 2.86
N VAL A 29 2.66 -3.86 4.11
CA VAL A 29 2.03 -4.93 4.90
C VAL A 29 0.52 -4.65 5.11
N LEU A 30 0.14 -3.42 5.40
CA LEU A 30 -1.27 -3.03 5.55
C LEU A 30 -2.04 -3.13 4.23
N VAL A 31 -1.45 -2.66 3.12
CA VAL A 31 -2.04 -2.74 1.79
C VAL A 31 -2.23 -4.20 1.38
N LEU A 32 -1.20 -5.03 1.56
CA LEU A 32 -1.28 -6.47 1.30
C LEU A 32 -2.42 -7.11 2.09
N PHE A 33 -2.57 -6.77 3.37
CA PHE A 33 -3.66 -7.28 4.19
C PHE A 33 -5.03 -6.87 3.63
N ILE A 34 -5.20 -5.60 3.24
CA ILE A 34 -6.46 -5.11 2.64
C ILE A 34 -6.76 -5.83 1.32
N LEU A 35 -5.77 -5.96 0.43
CA LEU A 35 -5.93 -6.66 -0.85
C LEU A 35 -6.27 -8.14 -0.62
N MET A 36 -5.65 -8.80 0.36
CA MET A 36 -5.99 -10.18 0.69
C MET A 36 -7.44 -10.31 1.18
N LEU A 37 -7.93 -9.35 1.97
CA LEU A 37 -9.32 -9.34 2.42
C LEU A 37 -10.32 -9.13 1.28
N THR A 38 -10.01 -8.29 0.29
CA THR A 38 -10.91 -8.08 -0.86
C THR A 38 -11.06 -9.36 -1.70
N PHE A 39 -10.05 -10.22 -1.73
CA PHE A 39 -10.11 -11.52 -2.39
C PHE A 39 -10.75 -12.63 -1.54
N LEU A 40 -10.38 -12.73 -0.26
CA LEU A 40 -10.76 -13.87 0.58
C LEU A 40 -12.12 -13.69 1.27
N ASN A 41 -12.45 -12.47 1.68
CA ASN A 41 -13.68 -12.19 2.42
C ASN A 41 -14.20 -10.77 2.15
N PRO A 42 -14.72 -10.50 0.94
CA PRO A 42 -15.20 -9.17 0.57
C PRO A 42 -16.36 -8.70 1.45
N GLU A 43 -17.23 -9.61 1.91
CA GLU A 43 -18.37 -9.29 2.77
C GLU A 43 -17.94 -8.75 4.14
N LEU A 44 -16.88 -9.30 4.73
CA LEU A 44 -16.31 -8.77 5.97
C LEU A 44 -15.83 -7.32 5.79
N LEU A 45 -15.18 -7.04 4.66
CA LEU A 45 -14.66 -5.72 4.36
C LEU A 45 -15.78 -4.70 4.14
N ILE A 46 -16.83 -5.09 3.41
CA ILE A 46 -17.98 -4.23 3.12
C ILE A 46 -18.82 -3.98 4.37
N SER A 47 -19.07 -5.00 5.19
CA SER A 47 -19.88 -4.88 6.42
C SER A 47 -19.20 -4.02 7.50
N LYS A 48 -17.87 -3.95 7.49
CA LYS A 48 -17.09 -3.08 8.39
C LYS A 48 -16.76 -1.72 7.77
N ALA A 49 -17.09 -1.49 6.50
CA ALA A 49 -16.82 -0.22 5.86
C ALA A 49 -17.67 0.88 6.51
N PRO A 50 -17.06 2.02 6.89
CA PRO A 50 -17.81 3.11 7.50
C PRO A 50 -18.81 3.70 6.51
N VAL A 51 -19.94 4.17 7.04
CA VAL A 51 -20.90 4.95 6.26
C VAL A 51 -20.24 6.26 5.84
N CYS A 52 -20.30 6.60 4.56
CA CYS A 52 -19.77 7.86 4.07
C CYS A 52 -20.59 9.03 4.63
N ILE A 53 -19.97 9.85 5.49
CA ILE A 53 -20.63 10.97 6.16
C ILE A 53 -21.14 12.01 5.14
N SER A 54 -20.38 12.28 4.07
CA SER A 54 -20.81 13.17 2.98
C SER A 54 -22.13 12.69 2.38
N LYS A 55 -22.17 11.44 1.92
CA LYS A 55 -23.39 10.86 1.35
C LYS A 55 -24.56 10.84 2.35
N SER A 56 -24.27 10.67 3.64
CA SER A 56 -25.28 10.66 4.70
C SER A 56 -25.84 12.05 5.02
N LEU A 57 -25.04 13.12 4.94
CA LEU A 57 -25.43 14.47 5.37
C LEU A 57 -25.83 15.37 4.20
N SER A 58 -25.08 15.35 3.11
CA SER A 58 -25.31 16.21 1.94
C SER A 58 -25.97 15.48 0.78
N GLY A 59 -26.06 14.15 0.82
CA GLY A 59 -26.49 13.33 -0.32
C GLY A 59 -25.46 13.22 -1.44
N GLU A 60 -24.35 13.97 -1.33
CA GLU A 60 -23.30 14.05 -2.34
C GLU A 60 -22.20 13.01 -2.11
N GLU A 61 -21.76 12.38 -3.19
CA GLU A 61 -20.65 11.43 -3.15
C GLU A 61 -19.31 12.17 -3.09
N CYS A 62 -18.51 11.90 -2.06
CA CYS A 62 -17.14 12.41 -2.01
C CYS A 62 -16.23 11.60 -2.95
N PHE A 63 -15.07 12.15 -3.28
CA PHE A 63 -14.10 11.54 -4.20
C PHE A 63 -13.67 10.10 -3.83
N MET A 64 -13.73 9.73 -2.56
CA MET A 64 -13.37 8.40 -2.04
C MET A 64 -14.57 7.53 -1.69
N CYS A 65 -15.79 8.01 -1.92
CA CYS A 65 -17.01 7.23 -1.71
C CYS A 65 -16.97 5.97 -2.59
N GLY A 66 -17.44 4.84 -2.05
CA GLY A 66 -17.50 3.58 -2.79
C GLY A 66 -16.16 2.85 -2.99
N SER A 67 -15.01 3.42 -2.58
CA SER A 67 -13.68 2.83 -2.82
C SER A 67 -13.52 1.40 -2.32
N THR A 68 -13.98 1.08 -1.11
CA THR A 68 -13.94 -0.29 -0.57
C THR A 68 -14.71 -1.29 -1.44
N ARG A 69 -15.89 -0.90 -1.94
CA ARG A 69 -16.71 -1.75 -2.83
C ARG A 69 -16.10 -1.82 -4.23
N ALA A 70 -15.55 -0.72 -4.73
CA ALA A 70 -14.82 -0.71 -5.99
C ALA A 70 -13.62 -1.66 -5.93
N PHE A 71 -12.89 -1.70 -4.83
CA PHE A 71 -11.77 -2.63 -4.64
C PHE A 71 -12.21 -4.10 -4.65
N THR A 72 -13.33 -4.43 -4.00
CA THR A 72 -13.89 -5.79 -4.06
C THR A 72 -14.34 -6.16 -5.47
N GLU A 73 -14.95 -5.23 -6.21
CA GLU A 73 -15.34 -5.45 -7.61
C GLU A 73 -14.11 -5.61 -8.52
N ILE A 74 -13.04 -4.83 -8.31
CA ILE A 74 -11.77 -4.97 -9.03
C ILE A 74 -11.16 -6.35 -8.75
N SER A 75 -11.09 -6.78 -7.49
CA SER A 75 -10.59 -8.11 -7.13
C SER A 75 -11.43 -9.24 -7.74
N ALA A 76 -12.73 -9.02 -7.96
CA ALA A 76 -13.61 -9.95 -8.66
C ALA A 76 -13.53 -9.87 -10.20
N GLY A 77 -12.66 -9.01 -10.77
CA GLY A 77 -12.52 -8.81 -12.21
C GLY A 77 -13.65 -7.98 -12.87
N ARG A 78 -14.50 -7.32 -12.07
CA ARG A 78 -15.67 -6.56 -12.52
C ARG A 78 -15.35 -5.06 -12.62
N PHE A 79 -14.45 -4.71 -13.54
CA PHE A 79 -13.91 -3.35 -13.67
C PHE A 79 -14.95 -2.29 -14.05
N GLU A 80 -15.96 -2.64 -14.85
CA GLU A 80 -17.03 -1.71 -15.22
C GLU A 80 -17.82 -1.26 -13.98
N LYS A 81 -18.26 -2.22 -13.15
CA LYS A 81 -18.95 -1.96 -11.88
C LYS A 81 -18.06 -1.19 -10.90
N ALA A 82 -16.76 -1.50 -10.87
CA ALA A 82 -15.82 -0.75 -10.05
C ALA A 82 -15.70 0.71 -10.48
N SER A 83 -15.72 0.98 -11.80
CA SER A 83 -15.66 2.32 -12.36
C SER A 83 -16.92 3.13 -12.06
N GLU A 84 -18.09 2.48 -12.08
CA GLU A 84 -19.36 3.08 -11.66
C GLU A 84 -19.36 3.46 -10.18
N LEU A 85 -18.75 2.63 -9.32
CA LEU A 85 -18.64 2.90 -7.89
C LEU A 85 -17.62 4.00 -7.58
N ASN A 86 -16.44 3.95 -8.20
CA ASN A 86 -15.39 4.94 -8.05
C ASN A 86 -14.34 4.80 -9.16
N ARG A 87 -14.39 5.67 -10.17
CA ARG A 87 -13.47 5.65 -11.32
C ARG A 87 -11.99 5.66 -10.93
N MET A 88 -11.63 6.40 -9.89
CA MET A 88 -10.24 6.54 -9.45
C MET A 88 -9.72 5.31 -8.73
N SER A 89 -10.61 4.45 -8.22
CA SER A 89 -10.21 3.25 -7.50
C SER A 89 -9.46 2.25 -8.37
N ILE A 90 -9.69 2.21 -9.68
CA ILE A 90 -8.91 1.37 -10.60
C ILE A 90 -7.44 1.80 -10.60
N ILE A 91 -7.20 3.11 -10.70
CA ILE A 91 -5.84 3.68 -10.71
C ILE A 91 -5.15 3.43 -9.36
N VAL A 92 -5.84 3.72 -8.25
CA VAL A 92 -5.29 3.53 -6.91
C VAL A 92 -5.00 2.04 -6.64
N TYR A 93 -5.90 1.15 -7.03
CA TYR A 93 -5.71 -0.30 -6.90
C TYR A 93 -4.47 -0.76 -7.70
N LEU A 94 -4.28 -0.24 -8.91
CA LEU A 94 -3.10 -0.54 -9.72
C LEU A 94 -1.80 -0.07 -9.03
N PHE A 95 -1.80 1.12 -8.44
CA PHE A 95 -0.65 1.60 -7.65
C PHE A 95 -0.34 0.67 -6.48
N PHE A 96 -1.37 0.16 -5.79
CA PHE A 96 -1.18 -0.80 -4.71
C PHE A 96 -0.62 -2.13 -5.22
N VAL A 97 -1.11 -2.66 -6.33
CA VAL A 97 -0.56 -3.88 -6.93
C VAL A 97 0.91 -3.69 -7.33
N ILE A 98 1.25 -2.57 -7.96
CA ILE A 98 2.64 -2.25 -8.33
C ILE A 98 3.51 -2.13 -7.06
N ASN A 99 3.01 -1.45 -6.02
CA ASN A 99 3.69 -1.36 -4.73
C ASN A 99 4.02 -2.75 -4.17
N GLU A 100 3.03 -3.66 -4.16
CA GLU A 100 3.21 -5.00 -3.63
C GLU A 100 4.21 -5.82 -4.46
N ILE A 101 4.21 -5.69 -5.79
CA ILE A 101 5.23 -6.32 -6.64
C ILE A 101 6.63 -5.83 -6.24
N ILE A 102 6.81 -4.52 -6.07
CA ILE A 102 8.10 -3.94 -5.64
C ILE A 102 8.48 -4.45 -4.25
N PHE A 103 7.52 -4.48 -3.32
CA PHE A 103 7.73 -4.98 -1.96
C PHE A 103 8.17 -6.45 -1.96
N PHE A 104 7.50 -7.33 -2.70
CA PHE A 104 7.90 -8.74 -2.83
C PHE A 104 9.29 -8.89 -3.43
N THR A 105 9.63 -8.16 -4.50
CA THR A 105 10.98 -8.22 -5.08
C THR A 105 12.05 -7.74 -4.09
N PHE A 106 11.73 -6.73 -3.27
CA PHE A 106 12.62 -6.25 -2.21
C PHE A 106 12.83 -7.33 -1.13
N ILE A 107 11.76 -7.97 -0.66
CA ILE A 107 11.84 -9.04 0.35
C ILE A 107 12.61 -10.25 -0.19
N ILE A 108 12.33 -10.70 -1.42
CA ILE A 108 13.04 -11.82 -2.05
C ILE A 108 14.54 -11.52 -2.14
N LYS A 109 14.92 -10.33 -2.62
CA LYS A 109 16.33 -9.92 -2.67
C LYS A 109 16.96 -9.89 -1.28
N PHE A 110 16.26 -9.35 -0.29
CA PHE A 110 16.75 -9.30 1.08
C PHE A 110 16.98 -10.70 1.67
N ILE A 111 16.05 -11.62 1.44
CA ILE A 111 16.17 -13.02 1.88
C ILE A 111 17.35 -13.70 1.17
N ILE A 112 17.44 -13.61 -0.16
CA ILE A 112 18.54 -14.22 -0.93
C ILE A 112 19.90 -13.71 -0.46
N LEU A 113 20.07 -12.39 -0.32
CA LEU A 113 21.34 -11.79 0.11
C LEU A 113 21.74 -12.28 1.51
N LYS A 114 20.78 -12.37 2.44
CA LYS A 114 21.01 -12.89 3.78
C LYS A 114 21.40 -14.37 3.77
N PHE A 115 20.80 -15.18 2.90
CA PHE A 115 21.20 -16.59 2.73
C PHE A 115 22.60 -16.73 2.13
N THR A 116 22.97 -15.89 1.14
CA THR A 116 24.32 -15.92 0.56
C THR A 116 25.41 -15.50 1.56
N SER A 117 25.13 -14.55 2.46
CA SER A 117 26.12 -14.15 3.48
C SER A 117 26.33 -15.23 4.54
N VAL A 118 25.30 -16.00 4.90
CA VAL A 118 25.42 -17.11 5.86
C VAL A 118 26.28 -18.25 5.30
N LYS A 119 26.18 -18.54 3.99
CA LYS A 119 26.95 -19.60 3.33
C LYS A 119 28.47 -19.33 3.28
N GLN A 120 28.91 -18.08 3.49
CA GLN A 120 30.32 -17.70 3.40
C GLN A 120 31.03 -17.70 4.78
N SER A 121 30.31 -18.01 5.86
CA SER A 121 30.82 -18.00 7.25
C SER A 121 30.87 -19.38 7.90
N GLY A 122 30.63 -20.47 7.15
CA GLY A 122 30.76 -21.85 7.60
C GLY A 122 31.61 -22.65 6.62
#